data_AF-A0A6J4ID13-F1
#
_entry.id   AF-A0A6J4ID13-F1
#
_cell.length_a   1.000
_cell.length_b   1.000
_cell.length_c   1.000
_cell.angle_alpha   90.00
_cell.angle_beta   90.00
_cell.angle_gamma   90.00
#
_symmetry.space_group_name_H-M   'P 1'
#
loop_
_entity.id
_entity.type
_entity.pdbx_description
1 polymer ?
#
loop_
_entity_poly.entity_id
_entity_poly.type
_entity_poly.pdbx_seq_one_letter_code
_entity_poly.pdbx_strand_id
1 'polypeptide(L)'
;MTEGLGVGASLRRKEDDRFLRGRGRFVGDMRPPGMLEVAFLRSPVAHARLLGVRRPAGHEGRVFTAEDLAGVGAIRAVSGLPGFRASEQPVLARGKLLHVGECVAMCVAASRAEAEDLAEQVALDIEELPAVTEMLDADAAGAPRLHDSWPDNTVLTTLVEDDLSDLHDAPIVVRRRLRTARQCMSPLEGRGVLARWDSRLDQLEVHSAAQMPHINRTGIAEALGLDEGQVRVISPDVGGGFGYKGVLLPEEIALGWLARRLGRAVRWIEDRREQLTANANCRE
;
A
#
# COMPACT_ATOMS: atom_id res chain seq x y z
N MET A 1 -39.83 30.04 2.62
CA MET A 1 -39.44 28.63 2.49
C MET A 1 -38.69 28.27 3.75
N THR A 2 -39.24 27.41 4.60
CA THR A 2 -38.50 26.87 5.74
C THR A 2 -37.33 26.07 5.17
N GLU A 3 -36.10 26.54 5.39
CA GLU A 3 -34.93 25.72 5.14
C GLU A 3 -35.08 24.46 6.00
N GLY A 4 -35.29 23.31 5.36
CA GLY A 4 -35.41 22.05 6.07
C GLY A 4 -34.15 21.82 6.90
N LEU A 5 -34.30 21.30 8.11
CA LEU A 5 -33.19 20.84 8.93
C LEU A 5 -33.15 19.30 8.90
N GLY A 6 -31.96 18.72 8.83
CA GLY A 6 -31.77 17.28 8.94
C GLY A 6 -31.97 16.50 7.64
N VAL A 7 -32.42 15.25 7.79
CA VAL A 7 -32.50 14.27 6.69
C VAL A 7 -33.41 14.79 5.56
N GLY A 8 -32.92 14.74 4.32
CA GLY A 8 -33.66 15.18 3.13
C GLY A 8 -33.49 16.66 2.77
N ALA A 9 -32.87 17.47 3.63
CA ALA A 9 -32.59 18.87 3.32
C ALA A 9 -31.25 19.06 2.57
N SER A 10 -31.22 19.97 1.60
CA SER A 10 -30.00 20.36 0.88
C SER A 10 -29.21 21.41 1.65
N LEU A 11 -28.56 20.99 2.74
CA LEU A 11 -27.74 21.86 3.59
C LEU A 11 -26.36 22.14 2.97
N ARG A 12 -25.80 23.32 3.25
CA ARG A 12 -24.38 23.60 2.92
C ARG A 12 -23.46 22.72 3.77
N ARG A 13 -22.34 22.30 3.20
CA ARG A 13 -21.35 21.49 3.92
C ARG A 13 -20.66 22.34 4.99
N LYS A 14 -20.39 21.75 6.15
CA LYS A 14 -19.71 22.44 7.26
C LYS A 14 -18.21 22.59 6.97
N GLU A 15 -17.67 21.64 6.22
CA GLU A 15 -16.25 21.48 5.93
C GLU A 15 -15.75 22.46 4.86
N ASP A 16 -16.65 23.00 4.03
CA ASP A 16 -16.32 23.95 2.95
C ASP A 16 -15.52 25.15 3.48
N ASP A 17 -15.88 25.64 4.67
CA ASP A 17 -15.26 26.81 5.28
C ASP A 17 -13.73 26.68 5.42
N ARG A 18 -13.26 25.51 5.89
CA ARG A 18 -11.82 25.27 6.05
C ARG A 18 -11.15 25.00 4.70
N PHE A 19 -11.80 24.29 3.78
CA PHE A 19 -11.21 23.95 2.49
C PHE A 19 -11.06 25.17 1.58
N LEU A 20 -12.10 25.99 1.47
CA LEU A 20 -12.11 27.18 0.61
C LEU A 20 -11.16 28.28 1.09
N ARG A 21 -10.73 28.23 2.36
CA ARG A 21 -9.76 29.18 2.95
C ARG A 21 -8.34 28.65 3.06
N GLY A 22 -8.05 27.47 2.49
CA GLY A 22 -6.73 26.84 2.62
C GLY A 22 -6.37 26.44 4.05
N ARG A 23 -7.39 26.16 4.89
CA ARG A 23 -7.26 25.70 6.29
C ARG A 23 -7.58 24.22 6.45
N GLY A 24 -7.73 23.49 5.35
CA GLY A 24 -7.69 22.03 5.38
C GLY A 24 -6.34 21.57 5.89
N ARG A 25 -6.28 20.38 6.48
CA ARG A 25 -5.04 19.80 6.98
C ARG A 25 -4.88 18.40 6.44
N PHE A 26 -4.03 18.24 5.45
CA PHE A 26 -3.64 16.97 4.85
C PHE A 26 -2.30 16.51 5.46
N VAL A 27 -1.90 15.25 5.25
CA VAL A 27 -0.60 14.75 5.76
C VAL A 27 0.56 15.57 5.16
N GLY A 28 0.43 15.96 3.89
CA GLY A 28 1.38 16.81 3.17
C GLY A 28 1.60 18.19 3.78
N ASP A 29 0.72 18.68 4.66
CA ASP A 29 0.82 19.98 5.32
C ASP A 29 1.57 19.93 6.66
N MET A 30 1.75 18.74 7.23
CA MET A 30 2.34 18.58 8.55
C MET A 30 3.87 18.72 8.50
N ARG A 31 4.46 19.50 9.42
CA ARG A 31 5.91 19.69 9.57
C ARG A 31 6.34 19.67 11.05
N PRO A 32 6.35 18.51 11.73
CA PRO A 32 6.91 18.43 13.07
C PRO A 32 8.39 18.86 13.08
N PRO A 33 8.87 19.52 14.15
CA PRO A 33 10.29 19.87 14.27
C PRO A 33 11.19 18.65 14.15
N GLY A 34 12.28 18.78 13.38
CA GLY A 34 13.25 17.70 13.19
C GLY A 34 12.69 16.47 12.47
N MET A 35 11.58 16.59 11.75
CA MET A 35 11.06 15.54 10.86
C MET A 35 12.08 15.20 9.76
N LEU A 36 12.12 13.94 9.34
CA LEU A 36 12.85 13.46 8.17
C LEU A 36 11.87 13.08 7.05
N GLU A 37 12.31 13.16 5.81
CA GLU A 37 11.57 12.69 4.65
C GLU A 37 12.11 11.32 4.20
N VAL A 38 11.21 10.51 3.67
CA VAL A 38 11.47 9.17 3.17
C VAL A 38 11.13 9.11 1.68
N ALA A 39 12.02 8.49 0.91
CA ALA A 39 11.77 8.05 -0.45
C ALA A 39 11.95 6.52 -0.50
N PHE A 40 11.10 5.84 -1.24
CA PHE A 40 11.24 4.39 -1.45
C PHE A 40 12.00 4.14 -2.76
N LEU A 41 13.06 3.33 -2.69
CA LEU A 41 13.56 2.65 -3.88
C LEU A 41 12.56 1.54 -4.21
N ARG A 42 12.06 1.56 -5.45
CA ARG A 42 11.06 0.62 -5.93
C ARG A 42 11.61 -0.26 -7.05
N SER A 43 11.05 -1.47 -7.18
CA SER A 43 11.44 -2.41 -8.22
C SER A 43 11.25 -1.79 -9.62
N PRO A 44 12.30 -1.80 -10.47
CA PRO A 44 12.19 -1.35 -11.86
C PRO A 44 11.62 -2.45 -12.78
N VAL A 45 11.50 -3.68 -12.31
CA VAL A 45 11.15 -4.87 -13.11
C VAL A 45 9.92 -5.59 -12.55
N ALA A 46 9.24 -6.35 -13.41
CA ALA A 46 7.99 -7.02 -13.06
C ALA A 46 8.20 -8.34 -12.29
N HIS A 47 9.29 -9.06 -12.56
CA HIS A 47 9.61 -10.31 -11.87
C HIS A 47 11.12 -10.54 -11.87
N ALA A 48 11.72 -10.76 -10.70
CA ALA A 48 13.15 -11.05 -10.60
C ALA A 48 13.48 -11.77 -9.28
N ARG A 49 14.61 -12.49 -9.23
CA ARG A 49 15.26 -12.80 -7.95
C ARG A 49 16.00 -11.56 -7.48
N LEU A 50 15.82 -11.19 -6.21
CA LEU A 50 16.57 -10.12 -5.56
C LEU A 50 17.77 -10.74 -4.84
N LEU A 51 18.96 -10.62 -5.44
CA LEU A 51 20.20 -11.20 -4.93
C LEU A 51 20.83 -10.32 -3.84
N GLY A 52 20.66 -9.00 -3.93
CA GLY A 52 21.14 -8.08 -2.92
C GLY A 52 20.81 -6.62 -3.19
N VAL A 53 20.95 -5.81 -2.15
CA VAL A 53 20.81 -4.35 -2.20
C VAL A 53 22.08 -3.71 -1.65
N ARG A 54 22.81 -3.00 -2.51
CA ARG A 54 24.07 -2.34 -2.13
C ARG A 54 23.79 -0.89 -1.74
N ARG A 55 24.06 -0.56 -0.48
CA ARG A 55 23.94 0.79 0.07
C ARG A 55 25.13 1.64 -0.38
N PRO A 56 24.94 2.94 -0.66
CA PRO A 56 26.05 3.88 -0.83
C PRO A 56 26.92 3.91 0.44
N ALA A 57 28.24 3.90 0.28
CA ALA A 57 29.17 3.86 1.41
C ALA A 57 28.96 5.06 2.35
N GLY A 58 28.85 4.82 3.65
CA GLY A 58 28.65 5.86 4.67
C GLY A 58 27.18 6.29 4.85
N HIS A 59 26.24 5.65 4.14
CA HIS A 59 24.80 5.91 4.25
C HIS A 59 24.01 4.76 4.89
N GLU A 60 24.68 3.85 5.61
CA GLU A 60 24.07 2.66 6.22
C GLU A 60 22.98 3.02 7.24
N GLY A 61 23.10 4.18 7.91
CA GLY A 61 22.07 4.71 8.83
C GLY A 61 20.94 5.49 8.15
N ARG A 62 20.96 5.61 6.82
CA ARG A 62 20.00 6.38 6.01
C ARG A 62 19.29 5.55 4.94
N VAL A 63 19.79 4.36 4.63
CA VAL A 63 19.17 3.40 3.72
C VAL A 63 18.84 2.13 4.47
N PHE A 64 17.58 1.73 4.45
CA PHE A 64 17.06 0.55 5.11
C PHE A 64 16.41 -0.40 4.11
N THR A 65 16.65 -1.69 4.30
CA THR A 65 16.27 -2.81 3.44
C THR A 65 15.49 -3.83 4.26
N ALA A 66 14.95 -4.86 3.60
CA ALA A 66 14.24 -5.94 4.30
C ALA A 66 15.09 -6.63 5.39
N GLU A 67 16.43 -6.58 5.31
CA GLU A 67 17.34 -7.15 6.31
C GLU A 67 17.35 -6.37 7.63
N ASP A 68 17.09 -5.06 7.59
CA ASP A 68 17.03 -4.22 8.79
C ASP A 68 15.72 -4.40 9.56
N LEU A 69 14.67 -4.87 8.90
CA LEU A 69 13.31 -5.04 9.43
C LEU A 69 13.18 -6.34 10.26
N ALA A 70 14.20 -6.66 11.07
CA ALA A 70 14.16 -7.83 11.94
C ALA A 70 12.97 -7.76 12.91
N GLY A 71 12.19 -8.84 12.96
CA GLY A 71 10.99 -8.94 13.80
C GLY A 71 9.74 -8.22 13.26
N VAL A 72 9.82 -7.58 12.07
CA VAL A 72 8.65 -6.99 11.40
C VAL A 72 7.95 -8.06 10.58
N GLY A 73 6.66 -8.28 10.86
CA GLY A 73 5.79 -9.19 10.12
C GLY A 73 5.40 -8.67 8.73
N ALA A 74 5.04 -9.59 7.85
CA ALA A 74 4.45 -9.27 6.54
C ALA A 74 2.96 -8.89 6.69
N ILE A 75 2.43 -8.16 5.71
CA ILE A 75 0.97 -7.99 5.56
C ILE A 75 0.41 -9.32 5.09
N ARG A 76 -0.61 -9.84 5.78
CA ARG A 76 -1.20 -11.14 5.46
C ARG A 76 -2.59 -10.94 4.85
N ALA A 77 -2.77 -11.41 3.62
CA ALA A 77 -4.10 -11.53 3.03
C ALA A 77 -4.69 -12.87 3.49
N VAL A 78 -5.75 -12.80 4.30
CA VAL A 78 -6.47 -13.98 4.80
C VAL A 78 -7.97 -13.79 4.59
N SER A 79 -8.66 -14.87 4.25
CA SER A 79 -10.11 -14.89 4.09
C SER A 79 -10.66 -16.23 4.56
N GLY A 80 -11.87 -16.21 5.11
CA GLY A 80 -12.59 -17.43 5.51
C GLY A 80 -13.26 -18.15 4.34
N LEU A 81 -13.14 -17.64 3.11
CA LEU A 81 -13.74 -18.26 1.93
C LEU A 81 -13.09 -19.62 1.65
N PRO A 82 -13.90 -20.68 1.40
CA PRO A 82 -13.37 -21.99 1.03
C PRO A 82 -12.43 -21.90 -0.18
N GLY A 83 -11.24 -22.50 -0.06
CA GLY A 83 -10.24 -22.50 -1.13
C GLY A 83 -9.39 -21.24 -1.26
N PHE A 84 -9.59 -20.22 -0.42
CA PHE A 84 -8.73 -19.04 -0.41
C PHE A 84 -7.31 -19.39 0.05
N ARG A 85 -6.31 -19.05 -0.77
CA ARG A 85 -4.89 -19.22 -0.43
C ARG A 85 -4.35 -17.95 0.20
N ALA A 86 -3.96 -18.06 1.46
CA ALA A 86 -3.33 -16.94 2.16
C ALA A 86 -1.99 -16.57 1.53
N SER A 87 -1.78 -15.28 1.30
CA SER A 87 -0.55 -14.73 0.76
C SER A 87 0.05 -13.71 1.73
N GLU A 88 1.36 -13.56 1.67
CA GLU A 88 2.10 -12.59 2.47
C GLU A 88 2.75 -11.56 1.56
N GLN A 89 2.62 -10.29 1.92
CA GLN A 89 3.28 -9.17 1.27
C GLN A 89 4.32 -8.60 2.25
N PRO A 90 5.62 -8.73 1.96
CA PRO A 90 6.65 -8.17 2.83
C PRO A 90 6.61 -6.64 2.77
N VAL A 91 7.04 -5.99 3.85
CA VAL A 91 7.08 -4.52 3.92
C VAL A 91 8.08 -3.94 2.92
N LEU A 92 9.24 -4.59 2.81
CA LEU A 92 10.24 -4.37 1.77
C LEU A 92 10.55 -5.73 1.14
N ALA A 93 10.68 -5.77 -0.18
CA ALA A 93 10.88 -6.98 -0.94
C ALA A 93 12.08 -7.79 -0.44
N ARG A 94 11.92 -9.12 -0.39
CA ARG A 94 12.94 -10.06 0.07
C ARG A 94 12.95 -11.29 -0.84
N GLY A 95 14.11 -11.65 -1.37
CA GLY A 95 14.32 -12.83 -2.20
C GLY A 95 13.77 -12.74 -3.63
N LYS A 96 12.58 -12.17 -3.84
CA LYS A 96 12.01 -11.89 -5.17
C LYS A 96 11.40 -10.49 -5.24
N LEU A 97 11.35 -9.97 -6.48
CA LEU A 97 10.53 -8.84 -6.89
C LEU A 97 9.36 -9.40 -7.71
N LEU A 98 8.13 -9.02 -7.39
CA LEU A 98 6.89 -9.60 -7.94
C LEU A 98 6.07 -8.61 -8.77
N HIS A 99 6.42 -7.32 -8.76
CA HIS A 99 5.86 -6.35 -9.69
C HIS A 99 6.73 -5.09 -9.79
N VAL A 100 6.55 -4.32 -10.88
CA VAL A 100 7.11 -2.97 -10.99
C VAL A 100 6.50 -2.10 -9.90
N GLY A 101 7.31 -1.32 -9.19
CA GLY A 101 6.86 -0.44 -8.13
C GLY A 101 6.89 -1.05 -6.71
N GLU A 102 7.21 -2.34 -6.56
CA GLU A 102 7.34 -2.98 -5.25
C GLU A 102 8.43 -2.30 -4.40
N CYS A 103 8.17 -2.05 -3.11
CA CYS A 103 9.13 -1.39 -2.22
C CYS A 103 10.35 -2.28 -1.97
N VAL A 104 11.57 -1.79 -2.24
CA VAL A 104 12.82 -2.54 -2.04
C VAL A 104 13.64 -1.97 -0.87
N ALA A 105 13.72 -0.64 -0.77
CA ALA A 105 14.43 0.04 0.31
C ALA A 105 13.77 1.37 0.68
N MET A 106 13.99 1.83 1.91
CA MET A 106 13.67 3.18 2.39
C MET A 106 14.93 4.02 2.49
N CYS A 107 14.94 5.17 1.84
CA CYS A 107 16.01 6.17 1.91
C CYS A 107 15.52 7.39 2.69
N VAL A 108 16.32 7.85 3.64
CA VAL A 108 15.90 8.85 4.64
C VAL A 108 16.84 10.05 4.63
N ALA A 109 16.26 11.25 4.60
CA ALA A 109 17.01 12.49 4.55
C ALA A 109 16.28 13.67 5.21
N ALA A 110 16.94 14.83 5.28
CA ALA A 110 16.33 16.05 5.79
C ALA A 110 15.26 16.62 4.85
N SER A 111 15.35 16.30 3.56
CA SER A 111 14.42 16.72 2.52
C SER A 111 14.04 15.56 1.60
N ARG A 112 12.90 15.67 0.91
CA ARG A 112 12.45 14.64 -0.03
C ARG A 112 13.42 14.47 -1.20
N ALA A 113 13.95 15.57 -1.73
CA ALA A 113 14.92 15.56 -2.82
C ALA A 113 16.20 14.80 -2.43
N GLU A 114 16.78 15.07 -1.25
CA GLU A 114 17.96 14.31 -0.79
C GLU A 114 17.66 12.82 -0.55
N ALA A 115 16.44 12.47 -0.16
CA ALA A 115 16.04 11.07 0.00
C ALA A 115 15.93 10.36 -1.36
N GLU A 116 15.46 11.07 -2.39
CA GLU A 116 15.41 10.59 -3.79
C GLU A 116 16.81 10.46 -4.38
N ASP A 117 17.68 11.47 -4.22
CA ASP A 117 19.09 11.42 -4.63
C ASP A 117 19.82 10.22 -4.01
N LEU A 118 19.50 9.91 -2.74
CA LEU A 118 20.06 8.77 -2.05
C LEU A 118 19.50 7.44 -2.60
N ALA A 119 18.21 7.39 -2.94
CA ALA A 119 17.58 6.22 -3.54
C ALA A 119 18.18 5.88 -4.92
N GLU A 120 18.52 6.89 -5.72
CA GLU A 120 19.19 6.70 -7.02
C GLU A 120 20.61 6.13 -6.91
N GLN A 121 21.28 6.31 -5.76
CA GLN A 121 22.62 5.77 -5.52
C GLN A 121 22.59 4.31 -5.04
N VAL A 122 21.43 3.80 -4.60
CA VAL A 122 21.30 2.41 -4.16
C VAL A 122 21.31 1.48 -5.37
N ALA A 123 22.23 0.51 -5.39
CA ALA A 123 22.33 -0.45 -6.49
C ALA A 123 21.62 -1.76 -6.14
N LEU A 124 20.79 -2.25 -7.06
CA LEU A 124 20.13 -3.56 -6.98
C LEU A 124 20.93 -4.62 -7.73
N ASP A 125 21.09 -5.79 -7.13
CA ASP A 125 21.57 -6.99 -7.79
C ASP A 125 20.36 -7.92 -8.01
N ILE A 126 19.95 -8.07 -9.27
CA ILE A 126 18.74 -8.78 -9.67
C ILE A 126 18.99 -9.72 -10.84
N GLU A 127 18.32 -10.87 -10.80
CA GLU A 127 18.22 -11.80 -11.92
C GLU A 127 16.77 -11.75 -12.43
N GLU A 128 16.53 -11.10 -13.57
CA GLU A 128 15.19 -11.01 -14.15
C GLU A 128 14.62 -12.39 -14.49
N LEU A 129 13.33 -12.56 -14.18
CA LEU A 129 12.57 -13.77 -14.45
C LEU A 129 11.43 -13.45 -15.41
N PRO A 130 10.91 -14.45 -16.15
CA PRO A 130 9.71 -14.26 -16.96
C PRO A 130 8.54 -13.77 -16.10
N ALA A 131 7.92 -12.66 -16.48
CA ALA A 131 6.76 -12.10 -15.80
C ALA A 131 5.46 -12.63 -16.40
N VAL A 132 4.42 -12.75 -15.58
CA VAL A 132 3.04 -12.97 -16.05
C VAL A 132 2.35 -11.62 -16.16
N THR A 133 1.89 -11.26 -17.35
CA THR A 133 1.22 -9.98 -17.61
C THR A 133 -0.24 -10.11 -18.01
N GLU A 134 -0.73 -11.34 -18.21
CA GLU A 134 -2.11 -11.65 -18.59
C GLU A 134 -2.68 -12.69 -17.62
N MET A 135 -3.86 -12.41 -17.04
CA MET A 135 -4.49 -13.28 -16.03
C MET A 135 -4.68 -14.72 -16.52
N LEU A 136 -5.12 -14.93 -17.76
CA LEU A 136 -5.40 -16.28 -18.28
C LEU A 136 -4.12 -17.10 -18.51
N ASP A 137 -2.99 -16.45 -18.77
CA ASP A 137 -1.70 -17.11 -18.95
C ASP A 137 -1.09 -17.52 -17.60
N ALA A 138 -1.55 -16.92 -16.49
CA ALA A 138 -1.06 -17.24 -15.13
C ALA A 138 -1.32 -18.69 -14.72
N ASP A 139 -2.38 -19.31 -15.25
CA ASP A 139 -2.79 -20.68 -14.96
C ASP A 139 -2.32 -21.69 -16.03
N ALA A 140 -1.63 -21.21 -17.08
CA ALA A 140 -1.12 -22.08 -18.13
C ALA A 140 -0.03 -23.04 -17.60
N ALA A 141 0.09 -24.21 -18.22
CA ALA A 141 1.13 -25.17 -17.90
C ALA A 141 2.52 -24.55 -18.14
N GLY A 142 3.37 -24.55 -17.11
CA GLY A 142 4.71 -23.96 -17.17
C GLY A 142 4.76 -22.44 -16.94
N ALA A 143 3.65 -21.79 -16.63
CA ALA A 143 3.64 -20.38 -16.23
C ALA A 143 4.55 -20.16 -15.00
N PRO A 144 5.33 -19.06 -14.95
CA PRO A 144 6.19 -18.78 -13.83
C PRO A 144 5.35 -18.62 -12.55
N ARG A 145 5.82 -19.24 -11.46
CA ARG A 145 5.13 -19.21 -10.15
C ARG A 145 5.52 -17.95 -9.39
N LEU A 146 4.51 -17.21 -8.94
CA LEU A 146 4.73 -16.04 -8.07
C LEU A 146 5.09 -16.50 -6.65
N HIS A 147 4.30 -17.43 -6.11
CA HIS A 147 4.53 -18.05 -4.80
C HIS A 147 5.08 -19.47 -4.99
N ASP A 148 6.34 -19.70 -4.62
CA ASP A 148 7.01 -21.01 -4.81
C ASP A 148 6.35 -22.16 -4.04
N SER A 149 5.67 -21.83 -2.93
CA SER A 149 4.94 -22.79 -2.11
C SER A 149 3.57 -23.16 -2.68
N TRP A 150 3.09 -22.47 -3.71
CA TRP A 150 1.77 -22.71 -4.28
C TRP A 150 1.85 -23.67 -5.47
N PRO A 151 0.88 -24.58 -5.64
CA PRO A 151 0.84 -25.48 -6.78
C PRO A 151 0.53 -24.75 -8.08
N ASP A 152 -0.20 -23.62 -8.01
CA ASP A 152 -0.59 -22.77 -9.13
C ASP A 152 -0.74 -21.29 -8.71
N ASN A 153 -0.96 -20.40 -9.69
CA ASN A 153 -1.11 -18.96 -9.45
C ASN A 153 -2.56 -18.55 -9.08
N THR A 154 -3.47 -19.50 -8.87
CA THR A 154 -4.86 -19.22 -8.48
C THR A 154 -4.97 -18.95 -6.99
N VAL A 155 -5.39 -17.74 -6.63
CA VAL A 155 -5.59 -17.32 -5.22
C VAL A 155 -6.87 -17.87 -4.61
N LEU A 156 -7.93 -18.00 -5.41
CA LEU A 156 -9.24 -18.44 -4.96
C LEU A 156 -10.06 -18.91 -6.17
N THR A 157 -10.70 -20.07 -6.03
CA THR A 157 -11.78 -20.51 -6.92
C THR A 157 -13.06 -20.59 -6.11
N THR A 158 -14.09 -19.86 -6.53
CA THR A 158 -15.44 -19.99 -5.98
C THR A 158 -16.34 -20.66 -7.00
N LEU A 159 -17.17 -21.58 -6.53
CA LEU A 159 -18.22 -22.22 -7.32
C LEU A 159 -19.57 -21.85 -6.72
N VAL A 160 -20.50 -21.43 -7.57
CA VAL A 160 -21.90 -21.29 -7.21
C VAL A 160 -22.65 -22.29 -8.06
N GLU A 161 -23.26 -23.28 -7.41
CA GLU A 161 -24.16 -24.23 -8.06
C GLU A 161 -25.56 -23.62 -8.14
N ASP A 162 -26.14 -23.65 -9.33
CA ASP A 162 -27.51 -23.18 -9.58
C ASP A 162 -28.16 -24.07 -10.65
N ASP A 163 -29.49 -24.15 -10.65
CA ASP A 163 -30.23 -24.90 -11.67
C ASP A 163 -30.38 -24.05 -12.93
N LEU A 164 -29.59 -24.39 -13.95
CA LEU A 164 -29.58 -23.72 -15.24
C LEU A 164 -30.40 -24.46 -16.31
N SER A 165 -31.21 -25.45 -15.92
CA SER A 165 -32.00 -26.27 -16.86
C SER A 165 -32.91 -25.42 -17.76
N ASP A 166 -33.53 -24.38 -17.22
CA ASP A 166 -34.38 -23.43 -17.97
C ASP A 166 -33.64 -22.66 -19.08
N LEU A 167 -32.30 -22.59 -19.03
CA LEU A 167 -31.50 -21.95 -20.09
C LEU A 167 -31.30 -22.83 -21.32
N HIS A 168 -31.47 -24.16 -21.20
CA HIS A 168 -31.20 -25.09 -22.30
C HIS A 168 -32.20 -24.95 -23.46
N ASP A 169 -33.48 -24.72 -23.14
CA ASP A 169 -34.57 -24.61 -24.12
C ASP A 169 -34.97 -23.15 -24.41
N ALA A 170 -34.16 -22.19 -23.98
CA ALA A 170 -34.45 -20.78 -24.16
C ALA A 170 -34.56 -20.43 -25.67
N PRO A 171 -35.65 -19.78 -26.12
CA PRO A 171 -35.85 -19.48 -27.53
C PRO A 171 -34.83 -18.47 -28.09
N ILE A 172 -34.17 -17.69 -27.22
CA ILE A 172 -33.15 -16.71 -27.57
C ILE A 172 -31.99 -16.83 -26.58
N VAL A 173 -30.77 -17.04 -27.09
CA VAL A 173 -29.55 -17.11 -26.29
C VAL A 173 -28.60 -15.99 -26.71
N VAL A 174 -28.16 -15.17 -25.76
CA VAL A 174 -27.17 -14.11 -25.98
C VAL A 174 -25.90 -14.43 -25.21
N ARG A 175 -24.81 -14.67 -25.93
CA ARG A 175 -23.46 -14.85 -25.34
C ARG A 175 -22.61 -13.62 -25.62
N ARG A 176 -21.92 -13.13 -24.60
CA ARG A 176 -20.98 -12.00 -24.71
C ARG A 176 -19.71 -12.33 -23.93
N ARG A 177 -18.56 -11.97 -24.50
CA ARG A 177 -17.28 -11.92 -23.79
C ARG A 177 -16.96 -10.44 -23.57
N LEU A 178 -16.77 -10.06 -22.32
CA LEU A 178 -16.44 -8.70 -21.92
C LEU A 178 -15.03 -8.72 -21.32
N ARG A 179 -14.22 -7.71 -21.62
CA ARG A 179 -12.92 -7.46 -20.98
C ARG A 179 -12.87 -6.00 -20.56
N THR A 180 -12.28 -5.72 -19.40
CA THR A 180 -12.14 -4.35 -18.90
C THR A 180 -10.69 -4.05 -18.66
N ALA A 181 -10.19 -2.91 -19.14
CA ALA A 181 -8.83 -2.52 -18.81
C ALA A 181 -8.67 -2.31 -17.29
N ARG A 182 -7.44 -2.50 -16.81
CA ARG A 182 -7.06 -2.15 -15.44
C ARG A 182 -7.32 -0.69 -15.15
N GLN A 183 -7.92 -0.41 -14.00
CA GLN A 183 -8.31 0.93 -13.59
C GLN A 183 -7.52 1.39 -12.38
N CYS A 184 -7.19 2.67 -12.38
CA CYS A 184 -6.53 3.35 -11.28
C CYS A 184 -7.48 4.39 -10.69
N MET A 185 -7.63 4.39 -9.36
CA MET A 185 -8.50 5.30 -8.61
C MET A 185 -8.08 6.77 -8.73
N SER A 186 -6.77 7.02 -8.89
CA SER A 186 -6.15 8.32 -9.15
C SER A 186 -6.76 9.51 -8.39
N PRO A 187 -6.79 9.50 -7.04
CA PRO A 187 -7.16 10.71 -6.30
C PRO A 187 -6.19 11.85 -6.61
N LEU A 188 -6.61 13.10 -6.38
CA LEU A 188 -5.72 14.24 -6.57
C LEU A 188 -4.59 14.24 -5.53
N GLU A 189 -4.91 13.97 -4.26
CA GLU A 189 -3.91 13.73 -3.21
C GLU A 189 -3.44 12.28 -3.26
N GLY A 190 -2.13 12.04 -3.43
CA GLY A 190 -1.53 10.72 -3.25
C GLY A 190 -1.65 10.19 -1.81
N ARG A 191 -1.09 9.02 -1.52
CA ARG A 191 -0.92 8.56 -0.15
C ARG A 191 0.08 9.44 0.60
N GLY A 192 -0.09 9.50 1.90
CA GLY A 192 0.83 10.22 2.78
C GLY A 192 0.81 9.59 4.15
N VAL A 193 2.01 9.40 4.71
CA VAL A 193 2.20 8.84 6.04
C VAL A 193 3.20 9.70 6.78
N LEU A 194 2.85 10.14 7.98
CA LEU A 194 3.74 10.75 8.95
C LEU A 194 3.68 9.92 10.22
N ALA A 195 4.81 9.34 10.62
CA ALA A 195 4.91 8.53 11.83
C ALA A 195 5.88 9.15 12.83
N ARG A 196 5.57 9.03 14.12
CA ARG A 196 6.48 9.39 15.22
C ARG A 196 6.26 8.46 16.41
N TRP A 197 7.33 8.16 17.13
CA TRP A 197 7.23 7.53 18.45
C TRP A 197 7.16 8.60 19.53
N ASP A 198 6.08 8.60 20.32
CA ASP A 198 5.98 9.41 21.54
C ASP A 198 6.49 8.58 22.72
N SER A 199 7.72 8.87 23.16
CA SER A 199 8.36 8.17 24.28
C SER A 199 7.72 8.46 25.63
N ARG A 200 6.93 9.52 25.76
CA ARG A 200 6.25 9.84 27.02
C ARG A 200 4.96 9.03 27.18
N LEU A 201 4.32 8.74 26.07
CA LEU A 201 3.09 7.94 26.01
C LEU A 201 3.34 6.47 25.66
N ASP A 202 4.59 6.10 25.35
CA ASP A 202 4.96 4.77 24.86
C ASP A 202 4.10 4.35 23.65
N GLN A 203 3.87 5.30 22.73
CA GLN A 203 2.89 5.17 21.67
C GLN A 203 3.45 5.59 20.31
N LEU A 204 3.21 4.76 19.30
CA LEU A 204 3.40 5.07 17.89
C LEU A 204 2.21 5.88 17.38
N GLU A 205 2.44 7.13 16.99
CA GLU A 205 1.44 7.97 16.34
C GLU A 205 1.67 8.01 14.83
N VAL A 206 0.64 7.67 14.06
CA VAL A 206 0.67 7.62 12.59
C VAL A 206 -0.45 8.49 12.04
N HIS A 207 -0.09 9.61 11.40
CA HIS A 207 -1.01 10.37 10.56
C HIS A 207 -0.96 9.78 9.16
N SER A 208 -2.03 9.12 8.74
CA SER A 208 -2.11 8.50 7.41
C SER A 208 -3.30 9.09 6.65
N ALA A 209 -3.14 9.31 5.35
CA ALA A 209 -4.24 9.60 4.45
C ALA A 209 -5.08 8.32 4.22
N ALA A 210 -5.66 7.76 5.29
CA ALA A 210 -6.34 6.47 5.30
C ALA A 210 -7.87 6.62 5.39
N GLN A 211 -8.60 5.75 4.69
CA GLN A 211 -10.06 5.61 4.79
C GLN A 211 -10.47 4.67 5.93
N MET A 212 -9.58 3.75 6.35
CA MET A 212 -9.86 2.74 7.38
C MET A 212 -8.77 2.74 8.46
N PRO A 213 -8.62 3.83 9.25
CA PRO A 213 -7.53 3.98 10.22
C PRO A 213 -7.49 2.88 11.30
N HIS A 214 -8.64 2.27 11.63
CA HIS A 214 -8.69 1.16 12.60
C HIS A 214 -8.07 -0.12 12.05
N ILE A 215 -8.30 -0.45 10.77
CA ILE A 215 -7.63 -1.59 10.11
C ILE A 215 -6.12 -1.36 10.11
N ASN A 216 -5.71 -0.14 9.76
CA ASN A 216 -4.29 0.19 9.70
C ASN A 216 -3.67 0.12 11.10
N ARG A 217 -4.38 0.57 12.15
CA ARG A 217 -3.91 0.44 13.54
C ARG A 217 -3.67 -1.02 13.91
N THR A 218 -4.65 -1.90 13.69
CA THR A 218 -4.54 -3.32 14.04
C THR A 218 -3.38 -3.98 13.29
N GLY A 219 -3.29 -3.78 11.97
CA GLY A 219 -2.24 -4.43 11.18
C GLY A 219 -0.85 -3.82 11.37
N ILE A 220 -0.72 -2.53 11.67
CA ILE A 220 0.56 -1.93 12.11
C ILE A 220 0.99 -2.53 13.44
N ALA A 221 0.07 -2.67 14.39
CA ALA A 221 0.37 -3.27 15.70
C ALA A 221 0.85 -4.72 15.54
N GLU A 222 0.11 -5.54 14.78
CA GLU A 222 0.47 -6.92 14.47
C GLU A 222 1.85 -7.01 13.78
N ALA A 223 2.06 -6.23 12.71
CA ALA A 223 3.30 -6.28 11.95
C ALA A 223 4.52 -5.80 12.76
N LEU A 224 4.35 -4.85 13.68
CA LEU A 224 5.46 -4.32 14.49
C LEU A 224 5.62 -5.02 15.84
N GLY A 225 4.79 -6.01 16.16
CA GLY A 225 4.78 -6.70 17.45
C GLY A 225 4.48 -5.76 18.63
N LEU A 226 3.59 -4.79 18.43
CA LEU A 226 3.15 -3.82 19.42
C LEU A 226 1.78 -4.20 19.98
N ASP A 227 1.50 -3.81 21.21
CA ASP A 227 0.13 -3.82 21.70
C ASP A 227 -0.69 -2.80 20.91
N GLU A 228 -1.93 -3.14 20.56
CA GLU A 228 -2.77 -2.25 19.73
C GLU A 228 -2.99 -0.89 20.39
N GLY A 229 -3.00 -0.82 21.73
CA GLY A 229 -3.08 0.43 22.50
C GLY A 229 -1.83 1.32 22.38
N GLN A 230 -0.68 0.75 22.01
CA GLN A 230 0.55 1.48 21.69
C GLN A 230 0.54 2.04 20.27
N VAL A 231 -0.53 1.86 19.48
CA VAL A 231 -0.63 2.41 18.12
C VAL A 231 -1.83 3.34 18.01
N ARG A 232 -1.58 4.57 17.56
CA ARG A 232 -2.62 5.58 17.30
C ARG A 232 -2.55 6.03 15.84
N VAL A 233 -3.54 5.63 15.06
CA VAL A 233 -3.69 6.08 13.67
C VAL A 233 -4.70 7.23 13.61
N ILE A 234 -4.31 8.33 12.95
CA ILE A 234 -5.12 9.54 12.78
C ILE A 234 -5.27 9.80 11.29
N SER A 235 -6.51 9.82 10.80
CA SER A 235 -6.82 10.27 9.45
C SER A 235 -7.19 11.75 9.50
N PRO A 236 -6.38 12.66 8.94
CA PRO A 236 -6.71 14.08 8.88
C PRO A 236 -7.66 14.35 7.69
N ASP A 237 -7.70 15.56 7.12
CA ASP A 237 -8.40 15.73 5.84
C ASP A 237 -7.73 14.86 4.76
N VAL A 238 -8.53 14.21 3.91
CA VAL A 238 -8.05 13.30 2.85
C VAL A 238 -8.57 13.77 1.49
N GLY A 239 -7.67 14.03 0.56
CA GLY A 239 -7.94 14.56 -0.79
C GLY A 239 -8.40 13.51 -1.78
N GLY A 240 -9.40 12.71 -1.37
CA GLY A 240 -9.94 11.59 -2.13
C GLY A 240 -9.22 10.27 -1.83
N GLY A 241 -9.99 9.17 -1.84
CA GLY A 241 -9.49 7.82 -1.57
C GLY A 241 -10.02 6.78 -2.53
N PHE A 242 -11.32 6.76 -2.82
CA PHE A 242 -11.92 5.91 -3.85
C PHE A 242 -11.59 4.39 -3.71
N GLY A 243 -11.28 3.93 -2.50
CA GLY A 243 -11.08 2.52 -2.16
C GLY A 243 -9.62 2.17 -1.83
N TYR A 244 -8.64 2.69 -2.55
CA TYR A 244 -7.24 2.24 -2.41
C TYR A 244 -6.57 2.74 -1.11
N LYS A 245 -7.06 3.84 -0.52
CA LYS A 245 -6.68 4.30 0.83
C LYS A 245 -7.42 3.53 1.94
N GLY A 246 -8.22 2.52 1.60
CA GLY A 246 -8.99 1.69 2.52
C GLY A 246 -8.33 0.38 2.92
N VAL A 247 -7.06 0.17 2.57
CA VAL A 247 -6.28 -1.02 2.92
C VAL A 247 -4.99 -0.61 3.62
N LEU A 248 -4.42 -1.52 4.42
CA LEU A 248 -3.09 -1.37 4.97
C LEU A 248 -2.06 -1.60 3.86
N LEU A 249 -1.07 -0.70 3.76
CA LEU A 249 -0.01 -0.78 2.76
C LEU A 249 1.38 -0.77 3.42
N PRO A 250 2.40 -1.34 2.74
CA PRO A 250 3.74 -1.49 3.31
C PRO A 250 4.32 -0.20 3.90
N GLU A 251 4.10 0.94 3.25
CA GLU A 251 4.68 2.22 3.65
C GLU A 251 4.25 2.63 5.07
N GLU A 252 3.04 2.28 5.51
CA GLU A 252 2.54 2.64 6.84
C GLU A 252 3.28 1.88 7.95
N ILE A 253 3.54 0.59 7.73
CA ILE A 253 4.35 -0.25 8.63
C ILE A 253 5.80 0.22 8.61
N ALA A 254 6.33 0.49 7.42
CA ALA A 254 7.72 0.88 7.21
C ALA A 254 8.05 2.20 7.94
N LEU A 255 7.19 3.21 7.80
CA LEU A 255 7.32 4.49 8.51
C LEU A 255 7.14 4.32 10.02
N GLY A 256 6.23 3.45 10.46
CA GLY A 256 6.05 3.12 11.88
C GLY A 256 7.29 2.51 12.52
N TRP A 257 7.89 1.52 11.85
CA TRP A 257 9.16 0.93 12.26
C TRP A 257 10.29 1.97 12.29
N LEU A 258 10.40 2.78 11.22
CA LEU A 258 11.47 3.76 11.07
C LEU A 258 11.41 4.86 12.13
N ALA A 259 10.20 5.34 12.46
CA ALA A 259 9.99 6.32 13.51
C ALA A 259 10.52 5.84 14.87
N ARG A 260 10.28 4.57 15.21
CA ARG A 260 10.81 3.92 16.42
C ARG A 260 12.33 3.75 16.34
N ARG A 261 12.83 3.30 15.19
CA ARG A 261 14.26 3.03 14.96
C ARG A 261 15.14 4.28 15.08
N LEU A 262 14.63 5.43 14.63
CA LEU A 262 15.34 6.71 14.61
C LEU A 262 15.01 7.63 15.77
N GLY A 263 13.91 7.39 16.50
CA GLY A 263 13.43 8.28 17.55
C GLY A 263 13.05 9.68 17.03
N ARG A 264 12.68 9.78 15.75
CA ARG A 264 12.34 11.02 15.05
C ARG A 264 11.06 10.85 14.25
N ALA A 265 10.34 11.96 14.05
CA ALA A 265 9.24 11.98 13.10
C ALA A 265 9.76 11.73 11.68
N VAL A 266 9.09 10.87 10.93
CA VAL A 266 9.43 10.52 9.54
C VAL A 266 8.20 10.63 8.67
N ARG A 267 8.36 11.13 7.46
CA ARG A 267 7.26 11.33 6.53
C ARG A 267 7.57 10.79 5.14
N TRP A 268 6.57 10.19 4.54
CA TRP A 268 6.55 9.86 3.12
C TRP A 268 5.28 10.44 2.51
N ILE A 269 5.42 11.04 1.33
CA ILE A 269 4.33 11.50 0.47
C ILE A 269 4.53 10.83 -0.88
N GLU A 270 3.48 10.16 -1.36
CA GLU A 270 3.45 9.47 -2.64
C GLU A 270 3.42 10.48 -3.79
N ASP A 271 4.33 10.34 -4.75
CA ASP A 271 4.24 11.08 -6.01
C ASP A 271 3.27 10.40 -7.01
N ARG A 272 2.99 11.04 -8.14
CA ARG A 272 2.05 10.48 -9.14
C ARG A 272 2.58 9.20 -9.81
N ARG A 273 3.90 9.06 -9.98
CA ARG A 273 4.49 7.88 -10.59
C ARG A 273 4.36 6.69 -9.65
N GLU A 274 4.73 6.84 -8.38
CA GLU A 274 4.48 5.87 -7.31
C GLU A 274 3.00 5.48 -7.29
N GLN A 275 2.11 6.47 -7.40
CA GLN A 275 0.67 6.26 -7.40
C GLN A 275 0.20 5.38 -8.58
N LEU A 276 0.77 5.53 -9.77
CA LEU A 276 0.37 4.75 -10.94
C LEU A 276 0.99 3.35 -10.94
N THR A 277 2.22 3.19 -10.47
CA THR A 277 2.98 1.94 -10.58
C THR A 277 2.85 1.02 -9.37
N ALA A 278 2.68 1.57 -8.15
CA ALA A 278 2.82 0.81 -6.91
C ALA A 278 1.53 0.64 -6.11
N ASN A 279 0.38 1.06 -6.65
CA ASN A 279 -0.90 1.00 -5.95
C ASN A 279 -1.70 -0.29 -6.18
N ALA A 280 -2.60 -0.56 -5.23
CA ALA A 280 -3.67 -1.54 -5.36
C ALA A 280 -4.70 -1.09 -6.40
N ASN A 281 -4.41 -1.35 -7.68
CA ASN A 281 -5.32 -1.10 -8.80
C ASN A 281 -6.29 -2.28 -8.98
N CYS A 282 -7.49 -2.01 -9.49
CA CYS A 282 -8.55 -3.00 -9.64
C CYS A 282 -8.82 -3.32 -11.13
N ARG A 283 -9.34 -4.53 -11.36
CA ARG A 283 -9.83 -5.10 -12.63
C ARG A 283 -8.74 -5.44 -13.64
N GLU A 284 -8.92 -6.56 -14.31
CA GLU A 284 -8.49 -6.91 -15.66
C GLU A 284 -9.63 -7.76 -16.27
#